data_AF-A0A081PKG5-F1
#
_entry.id   AF-A0A081PKG5-F1
#
_cell.length_a   1.000
_cell.length_b   1.000
_cell.length_c   1.000
_cell.angle_alpha   90.00
_cell.angle_beta   90.00
_cell.angle_gamma   90.00
#
_symmetry.space_group_name_H-M   'P 1'
#
loop_
_entity.id
_entity.type
_entity.pdbx_description
1 polymer ?
#
loop_
_entity_poly.entity_id
_entity_poly.type
_entity_poly.pdbx_seq_one_letter_code
_entity_poly.pdbx_strand_id
1 'polypeptide(L)'
;MVMIVQYPHTLKFDSASGATTEIDENGDTVIIPGVTTTVEVQCRFEPNSKGQFLISNDGLQLYYAWKVYMPLGEVKLQSGMVITGFQNQDVIAFGTVQRFSEGQLNSTAWL
;
A
#
# COMPACT_ATOMS: atom_id res chain seq x y z
N MET A 1 -1.53 -0.12 -33.03
CA MET A 1 -0.71 0.74 -32.13
C MET A 1 -0.94 0.25 -30.72
N VAL A 2 0.11 -0.22 -30.03
CA VAL A 2 0.02 -0.56 -28.59
C VAL A 2 0.21 0.75 -27.83
N MET A 3 -0.82 1.20 -27.12
CA MET A 3 -0.73 2.35 -26.23
C MET A 3 0.00 1.91 -24.96
N ILE A 4 1.17 2.46 -24.68
CA ILE A 4 1.91 2.16 -23.45
C ILE A 4 1.28 2.98 -22.33
N VAL A 5 0.51 2.32 -21.46
CA VAL A 5 -0.08 2.94 -20.26
C VAL A 5 0.93 2.84 -19.12
N GLN A 6 1.26 3.98 -18.49
CA GLN A 6 2.27 4.04 -17.43
C GLN A 6 1.85 3.27 -16.17
N TYR A 7 0.56 3.32 -15.82
CA TYR A 7 -0.06 2.69 -14.67
C TYR A 7 -1.25 1.82 -15.12
N PRO A 8 -0.99 0.59 -15.59
CA PRO A 8 -2.04 -0.26 -16.15
C PRO A 8 -2.86 -1.02 -15.09
N HIS A 9 -2.47 -0.96 -13.82
CA HIS A 9 -3.05 -1.76 -12.73
C HIS A 9 -3.75 -0.87 -11.70
N THR A 10 -4.65 -1.46 -10.91
CA THR A 10 -5.32 -0.78 -9.81
C THR A 10 -4.89 -1.40 -8.49
N LEU A 11 -4.51 -0.58 -7.53
CA LEU A 11 -4.20 -0.96 -6.16
C LEU A 11 -5.41 -0.63 -5.29
N LYS A 12 -5.85 -1.58 -4.46
CA LYS A 12 -6.90 -1.38 -3.46
C LYS A 12 -6.39 -1.68 -2.07
N PHE A 13 -6.79 -0.85 -1.12
CA PHE A 13 -6.49 -1.04 0.29
C PHE A 13 -7.56 -0.36 1.14
N ASP A 14 -7.70 -0.84 2.36
CA ASP A 14 -8.63 -0.27 3.32
C ASP A 14 -7.92 0.81 4.15
N SER A 15 -8.53 1.99 4.19
CA SER A 15 -8.11 3.11 5.02
C SER A 15 -9.15 3.31 6.12
N ALA A 16 -8.72 3.18 7.38
CA ALA A 16 -9.57 3.50 8.52
C ALA A 16 -9.41 4.99 8.87
N SER A 17 -10.51 5.75 8.85
CA SER A 17 -10.52 7.16 9.27
C SER A 17 -11.52 7.40 10.39
N GLY A 18 -11.19 8.32 11.30
CA GLY A 18 -12.12 8.81 12.31
C GLY A 18 -12.33 7.91 13.52
N ALA A 19 -11.41 6.99 13.82
CA ALA A 19 -11.42 6.32 15.12
C ALA A 19 -11.04 7.35 16.20
N THR A 20 -11.96 7.63 17.11
CA THR A 20 -11.76 8.54 18.24
C THR A 20 -11.81 7.76 19.55
N THR A 21 -11.02 8.19 20.52
CA THR A 21 -11.10 7.69 21.90
C THR A 21 -11.93 8.69 22.71
N GLU A 22 -13.04 8.24 23.27
CA GLU A 22 -13.83 9.00 24.23
C GLU A 22 -13.71 8.37 25.61
N ILE A 23 -13.81 9.20 26.64
CA ILE A 23 -13.88 8.74 28.03
C ILE A 23 -15.36 8.65 28.38
N ASP A 24 -15.83 7.46 28.76
CA ASP A 24 -17.22 7.27 29.15
C ASP A 24 -17.53 7.86 30.54
N GLU A 25 -18.80 7.83 30.95
CA GLU A 25 -19.24 8.33 32.27
C GLU A 25 -18.59 7.57 33.46
N ASN A 26 -17.99 6.41 33.22
CA ASN A 26 -17.28 5.63 34.23
C ASN A 26 -15.77 5.88 34.25
N GLY A 27 -15.26 6.75 33.38
CA GLY A 27 -13.84 7.06 33.26
C GLY A 27 -13.05 6.05 32.43
N ASP A 28 -13.71 5.11 31.75
CA ASP A 28 -13.07 4.14 30.88
C ASP A 28 -12.84 4.73 29.49
N THR A 29 -11.70 4.38 28.89
CA THR A 29 -11.39 4.80 27.51
C THR A 29 -12.11 3.86 26.53
N VAL A 30 -13.13 4.39 25.86
CA VAL A 30 -13.86 3.68 24.81
C VAL A 30 -13.34 4.12 23.45
N ILE A 31 -12.98 3.15 22.61
CA ILE A 31 -12.58 3.39 21.21
C ILE A 31 -13.84 3.36 20.36
N ILE A 32 -14.20 4.51 19.78
CA ILE A 32 -15.26 4.58 18.78
C ILE A 32 -14.67 4.13 17.45
N PRO A 33 -15.17 3.03 16.85
CA PRO A 33 -14.64 2.54 15.59
C PRO A 33 -14.89 3.58 14.49
N GLY A 34 -13.82 3.93 13.78
CA GLY A 34 -13.89 4.78 12.61
C GLY A 34 -14.53 4.07 11.41
N VAL A 35 -14.72 4.82 10.33
CA VAL A 35 -15.20 4.26 9.06
C VAL A 35 -14.02 3.69 8.29
N THR A 36 -14.12 2.42 7.90
CA THR A 36 -13.18 1.80 6.96
C THR A 36 -13.66 2.09 5.55
N THR A 37 -12.81 2.72 4.74
CA THR A 37 -13.11 3.02 3.33
C THR A 37 -12.09 2.34 2.44
N THR A 38 -12.56 1.62 1.43
CA THR A 38 -11.68 1.06 0.40
C THR A 38 -11.25 2.17 -0.55
N VAL A 39 -9.94 2.36 -0.65
CA VAL A 39 -9.31 3.34 -1.54
C VAL A 39 -8.76 2.61 -2.75
N GLU A 40 -9.00 3.17 -3.94
CA GLU A 40 -8.49 2.65 -5.21
C GLU A 40 -7.52 3.65 -5.85
N VAL A 41 -6.36 3.17 -6.29
CA VAL A 41 -5.27 4.01 -6.83
C VAL A 41 -4.72 3.38 -8.11
N GLN A 42 -4.43 4.19 -9.12
CA GLN A 42 -3.76 3.72 -10.34
C GLN A 42 -2.29 3.45 -10.07
N CYS A 43 -1.78 2.30 -10.51
CA CYS A 43 -0.41 1.87 -10.22
C CYS A 43 0.16 0.93 -11.29
N ARG A 44 1.42 0.55 -11.11
CA ARG A 44 2.10 -0.50 -11.87
C ARG A 44 2.77 -1.48 -10.93
N PHE A 45 2.32 -2.72 -10.95
CA PHE A 45 2.95 -3.84 -10.24
C PHE A 45 4.02 -4.46 -11.14
N GLU A 46 5.23 -4.58 -10.61
CA GLU A 46 6.35 -5.31 -11.21
C GLU A 46 6.76 -6.45 -10.27
N PRO A 47 6.71 -7.71 -10.72
CA PRO A 47 7.15 -8.85 -9.91
C PRO A 47 8.66 -8.80 -9.72
N ASN A 48 9.13 -9.24 -8.56
CA ASN A 48 10.54 -9.37 -8.27
C ASN A 48 11.15 -10.65 -8.85
N SER A 49 11.20 -10.75 -10.18
CA SER A 49 11.73 -11.96 -10.85
C SER A 49 13.25 -12.17 -10.67
N LYS A 50 13.96 -11.21 -10.07
CA LYS A 50 15.41 -11.24 -9.88
C LYS A 50 15.85 -11.50 -8.43
N GLY A 51 14.90 -11.73 -7.52
CA GLY A 51 15.22 -11.98 -6.10
C GLY A 51 15.91 -10.80 -5.41
N GLN A 52 15.54 -9.57 -5.77
CA GLN A 52 16.05 -8.38 -5.12
C GLN A 52 15.56 -8.28 -3.67
N PHE A 53 16.32 -7.59 -2.83
CA PHE A 53 15.97 -7.40 -1.42
C PHE A 53 16.11 -5.93 -1.04
N LEU A 54 15.37 -5.54 -0.01
CA LEU A 54 15.57 -4.31 0.73
C LEU A 54 16.48 -4.59 1.92
N ILE A 55 17.26 -3.59 2.32
CA ILE A 55 17.97 -3.62 3.60
C ILE A 55 17.06 -2.91 4.61
N SER A 56 16.66 -3.63 5.66
CA SER A 56 15.95 -3.09 6.81
C SER A 56 16.83 -2.11 7.58
N ASN A 57 16.24 -1.29 8.45
CA ASN A 57 17.00 -0.42 9.36
C ASN A 57 17.96 -1.21 10.25
N ASP A 58 17.63 -2.46 10.56
CA ASP A 58 18.46 -3.38 11.37
C ASP A 58 19.52 -4.14 10.54
N GLY A 59 19.70 -3.80 9.27
CA GLY A 59 20.66 -4.46 8.37
C GLY A 59 20.21 -5.80 7.80
N LEU A 60 19.00 -6.27 8.12
CA LEU A 60 18.44 -7.52 7.60
C LEU A 60 18.00 -7.39 6.14
N GLN A 61 18.18 -8.48 5.38
CA GLN A 61 17.71 -8.58 3.99
C GLN A 61 16.24 -8.98 3.97
N LEU A 62 15.39 -8.09 3.45
CA LEU A 62 13.96 -8.28 3.26
C LEU A 62 13.67 -8.52 1.78
N TYR A 63 13.36 -9.77 1.43
CA TYR A 63 12.94 -10.12 0.09
C TYR A 63 11.47 -9.69 -0.11
N TYR A 64 11.23 -8.97 -1.19
CA TYR A 64 9.89 -8.54 -1.60
C TYR A 64 9.43 -9.36 -2.80
N ALA A 65 8.14 -9.63 -2.90
CA ALA A 65 7.55 -10.31 -4.05
C ALA A 65 7.21 -9.32 -5.16
N TRP A 66 6.80 -8.11 -4.81
CA TRP A 66 6.33 -7.11 -5.78
C TRP A 66 6.88 -5.71 -5.49
N LYS A 67 7.13 -4.97 -6.57
CA LYS A 67 7.40 -3.54 -6.54
C LYS A 67 6.25 -2.81 -7.20
N VAL A 68 5.70 -1.82 -6.51
CA VAL A 68 4.52 -1.08 -6.96
C VAL A 68 4.89 0.37 -7.18
N TYR A 69 4.71 0.85 -8.40
CA TYR A 69 4.89 2.26 -8.75
C TYR A 69 3.54 2.97 -8.82
N MET A 70 3.45 4.14 -8.22
CA MET A 70 2.23 4.96 -8.14
C MET A 70 2.56 6.41 -8.49
N PRO A 71 1.57 7.19 -8.94
CA PRO A 71 1.69 8.63 -9.06
C PRO A 71 2.13 9.29 -7.76
N LEU A 72 2.90 10.37 -7.88
CA LEU A 72 3.41 11.11 -6.72
C LEU A 72 2.26 11.83 -6.00
N GLY A 73 2.22 11.73 -4.67
CA GLY A 73 1.27 12.46 -3.84
C GLY A 73 -0.18 11.95 -3.85
N GLU A 74 -0.49 10.89 -4.60
CA GLU A 74 -1.85 10.34 -4.66
C GLU A 74 -2.20 9.55 -3.39
N VAL A 75 -1.22 8.82 -2.83
CA VAL A 75 -1.42 8.02 -1.62
C VAL A 75 -0.13 7.88 -0.83
N LYS A 76 -0.28 7.80 0.49
CA LYS A 76 0.78 7.42 1.42
C LYS A 76 0.46 6.08 2.06
N LEU A 77 1.17 5.04 1.64
CA LEU A 77 1.01 3.70 2.22
C LEU A 77 1.92 3.56 3.45
N GLN A 78 1.37 2.99 4.52
CA GLN A 78 2.12 2.66 5.72
C GLN A 78 2.67 1.24 5.63
N SER A 79 3.84 1.01 6.24
CA SER A 79 4.38 -0.34 6.38
C SER A 79 3.44 -1.18 7.26
N GLY A 80 3.20 -2.43 6.87
CA GLY A 80 2.22 -3.29 7.53
C GLY A 80 0.81 -3.25 6.92
N MET A 81 0.52 -2.32 6.01
CA MET A 81 -0.78 -2.29 5.33
C MET A 81 -0.90 -3.45 4.33
N VAL A 82 -2.03 -4.14 4.35
CA VAL A 82 -2.36 -5.15 3.34
C VAL A 82 -2.94 -4.46 2.12
N ILE A 83 -2.41 -4.80 0.95
CA ILE A 83 -2.89 -4.26 -0.32
C ILE A 83 -3.16 -5.36 -1.32
N THR A 84 -4.09 -5.09 -2.23
CA THR A 84 -4.45 -6.00 -3.33
C THR A 84 -4.29 -5.28 -4.66
N GLY A 85 -3.56 -5.90 -5.59
CA GLY A 85 -3.35 -5.42 -6.95
C GLY A 85 -4.26 -6.12 -7.94
N PHE A 86 -4.87 -5.34 -8.81
CA PHE A 86 -5.82 -5.78 -9.82
C PHE A 86 -5.35 -5.39 -11.22
N GLN A 87 -5.58 -6.28 -12.19
CA GLN A 87 -5.48 -6.01 -13.60
C GLN A 87 -6.81 -6.39 -14.24
N ASN A 88 -7.53 -5.41 -14.81
CA ASN A 88 -8.84 -5.66 -15.44
C ASN A 88 -9.82 -6.46 -14.55
N GLN A 89 -9.87 -6.18 -13.24
CA GLN A 89 -10.66 -6.87 -12.20
C GLN A 89 -10.11 -8.21 -11.69
N ASP A 90 -9.09 -8.78 -12.33
CA ASP A 90 -8.41 -9.97 -11.82
C ASP A 90 -7.35 -9.60 -10.78
N VAL A 91 -7.26 -10.37 -9.70
CA VAL A 91 -6.23 -10.20 -8.67
C VAL A 91 -4.90 -10.73 -9.21
N ILE A 92 -3.91 -9.85 -9.34
CA ILE A 92 -2.56 -10.19 -9.83
C ILE A 92 -1.50 -10.18 -8.73
N ALA A 93 -1.75 -9.43 -7.66
CA ALA A 93 -0.81 -9.26 -6.57
C ALA A 93 -1.57 -9.11 -5.25
N PHE A 94 -1.03 -9.68 -4.19
CA PHE A 94 -1.53 -9.53 -2.84
C PHE A 94 -0.32 -9.56 -1.90
N GLY A 95 -0.29 -8.66 -0.92
CA GLY A 95 0.82 -8.61 0.01
C GLY A 95 0.71 -7.49 1.02
N THR A 96 1.66 -7.51 1.95
CA THR A 96 1.79 -6.48 2.98
C THR A 96 2.88 -5.51 2.58
N VAL A 97 2.64 -4.21 2.71
CA VAL A 97 3.64 -3.19 2.42
C VAL A 97 4.82 -3.34 3.39
N GLN A 98 5.97 -3.78 2.90
CA GLN A 98 7.21 -3.86 3.67
C GLN A 98 7.86 -2.49 3.77
N ARG A 99 7.79 -1.70 2.69
CA ARG A 99 8.38 -0.37 2.63
C ARG A 99 7.60 0.50 1.66
N PHE A 100 7.57 1.79 1.97
CA PHE A 100 7.05 2.82 1.10
C PHE A 100 8.06 3.97 0.99
N SER A 101 8.19 4.54 -0.20
CA SER A 101 9.05 5.68 -0.47
C SER A 101 8.34 6.61 -1.45
N GLU A 102 8.13 7.85 -1.03
CA GLU A 102 7.80 8.96 -1.93
C GLU A 102 9.12 9.40 -2.60
N GLY A 103 9.30 9.00 -3.85
CA GLY A 103 10.42 9.48 -4.66
C GLY A 103 10.17 10.91 -5.15
N GLN A 104 11.05 11.41 -6.02
CA GLN A 104 10.88 12.74 -6.63
C GLN A 104 9.92 12.74 -7.83
N LEU A 105 9.79 11.60 -8.52
CA LEU A 105 8.99 11.49 -9.76
C LEU A 105 7.79 10.55 -9.60
N ASN A 106 7.86 9.60 -8.68
CA ASN A 106 6.81 8.64 -8.39
C ASN A 106 6.93 8.13 -6.95
N SER A 107 5.83 7.61 -6.43
CA SER A 107 5.81 6.86 -5.18
C SER A 107 6.06 5.38 -5.47
N THR A 108 6.85 4.73 -4.63
CA THR A 108 7.18 3.31 -4.75
C THR A 108 6.87 2.58 -3.46
N ALA A 109 6.16 1.46 -3.56
CA ALA A 109 5.97 0.50 -2.47
C ALA A 109 6.61 -0.84 -2.81
N TRP A 110 7.03 -1.56 -1.77
CA TRP A 110 7.52 -2.93 -1.87
C TRP A 110 6.64 -3.82 -1.00
N LEU A 111 6.16 -4.92 -1.59
CA LEU A 111 5.32 -5.93 -0.93
C LEU A 111 6.09 -7.21 -0.66
#